data_AF-A0A7V2WQD4-F1
#
_entry.id   AF-A0A7V2WQD4-F1
#
_cell.length_a   1.000
_cell.length_b   1.000
_cell.length_c   1.000
_cell.angle_alpha   90.00
_cell.angle_beta   90.00
_cell.angle_gamma   90.00
#
_symmetry.space_group_name_H-M   'P 1'
#
loop_
_entity.id
_entity.type
_entity.pdbx_description
1 polymer ?
#
loop_
_entity_poly.entity_id
_entity_poly.type
_entity_poly.pdbx_seq_one_letter_code
_entity_poly.pdbx_strand_id
1 'polypeptide(L)'
;ITSAPYAIHAQYVDLNNIPASWNLDGNAIAAGDFIGTSNNQPFVVKVNNQKALEIDASQDSGNFTPNIVMGGNNTITSSTIGSTISGGFDNTFAPNGSIDYFSVIAGGARNSLDGIASTISGGTDNSITASYATIAGGDNNTVSGLYSSVPGGFSNIASGNYAIVAGGFRNKASGKYSFAAGFNAKSLNDGAFVWSDQSNPLDFESTRDNQFKIRAHGGAYFEVDGSGLYPAGFQIEQKSSNGVGLYIKQTSSDANLVLTNNGTGDFIKNFSSSGNLRFRVSNVGNVTADGTITGGGADFAEYFPTVEKDLQKAEVVALKSGKLSRNTNKAERLFVISTKPAFIGNKTHNDSSLQALVALTGQVPVKVKGKVRVGDWLMATGDNDGQARAIKSSELNHIDYCQIIGQALENDKQGKVLALVGMPANDLIAHQQKIINKQQAQIAKINQQQEVILAQLKQTESLKQELAEIKLLLANTQDSSILAQNTSKIGQK
;
A
#
# COMPACT_ATOMS: atom_id res chain seq x y z
N ILE A 1 68.03 -27.62 61.47
CA ILE A 1 66.74 -27.72 60.75
C ILE A 1 66.11 -26.32 60.81
N THR A 2 66.72 -25.28 60.22
CA THR A 2 66.49 -24.75 58.86
C THR A 2 65.02 -24.46 58.51
N SER A 3 64.62 -23.22 58.82
CA SER A 3 63.89 -22.22 57.99
C SER A 3 62.47 -22.47 57.44
N ALA A 4 61.56 -21.61 57.95
CA ALA A 4 60.49 -20.83 57.28
C ALA A 4 59.06 -21.43 57.16
N PRO A 5 58.00 -20.60 56.97
CA PRO A 5 57.41 -19.66 57.93
C PRO A 5 55.89 -19.90 58.15
N TYR A 6 55.33 -19.36 59.24
CA TYR A 6 53.92 -19.47 59.65
C TYR A 6 52.93 -18.72 58.74
N ALA A 7 51.69 -19.24 58.61
CA ALA A 7 50.46 -18.45 58.36
C ALA A 7 49.12 -19.24 58.55
N ILE A 8 49.00 -20.12 59.57
CA ILE A 8 47.79 -20.92 59.96
C ILE A 8 47.84 -22.40 59.49
N HIS A 9 48.50 -23.27 60.28
CA HIS A 9 48.04 -24.65 60.48
C HIS A 9 48.10 -24.98 61.97
N ALA A 10 46.94 -25.42 62.45
CA ALA A 10 46.47 -25.37 63.82
C ALA A 10 46.31 -26.77 64.40
N GLN A 11 47.32 -27.64 64.28
CA GLN A 11 47.12 -29.01 64.76
C GLN A 11 48.33 -29.69 65.40
N TYR A 12 49.54 -29.13 65.31
CA TYR A 12 50.73 -29.78 65.90
C TYR A 12 51.74 -28.84 66.56
N VAL A 13 51.43 -27.55 66.73
CA VAL A 13 52.22 -26.65 67.58
C VAL A 13 51.25 -25.82 68.40
N ASP A 14 51.18 -26.13 69.69
CA ASP A 14 50.54 -25.28 70.68
C ASP A 14 51.34 -23.97 70.79
N LEU A 15 50.80 -22.90 70.19
CA LEU A 15 51.38 -21.55 70.21
C LEU A 15 50.81 -20.69 71.34
N ASN A 16 50.06 -21.27 72.30
CA ASN A 16 49.39 -20.54 73.39
C ASN A 16 50.34 -19.70 74.27
N ASN A 17 51.67 -19.84 74.11
CA ASN A 17 52.70 -19.10 74.83
C ASN A 17 53.56 -18.16 73.94
N ILE A 18 53.21 -17.92 72.67
CA ILE A 18 53.86 -16.90 71.83
C ILE A 18 52.94 -15.67 71.75
N PRO A 19 53.30 -14.52 72.37
CA PRO A 19 52.43 -13.35 72.54
C PRO A 19 51.94 -12.66 71.25
N ALA A 20 52.36 -13.12 70.08
CA ALA A 20 52.16 -12.45 68.79
C ALA A 20 51.66 -13.37 67.66
N SER A 21 51.06 -14.52 68.01
CA SER A 21 50.51 -15.47 67.02
C SER A 21 48.99 -15.59 67.09
N TRP A 22 48.37 -16.06 66.01
CA TRP A 22 46.93 -16.34 65.98
C TRP A 22 46.65 -17.73 66.53
N ASN A 23 45.91 -17.82 67.63
CA ASN A 23 45.58 -19.08 68.28
C ASN A 23 44.57 -19.88 67.44
N LEU A 24 44.60 -21.19 67.68
CA LEU A 24 43.82 -22.19 66.95
C LEU A 24 42.33 -22.09 67.28
N ASP A 25 42.03 -21.73 68.52
CA ASP A 25 40.68 -21.44 69.02
C ASP A 25 40.26 -19.97 68.78
N GLY A 26 41.12 -19.19 68.11
CA GLY A 26 40.96 -17.75 67.91
C GLY A 26 41.56 -16.90 69.02
N ASN A 27 41.73 -15.60 68.72
CA ASN A 27 42.27 -14.60 69.64
C ASN A 27 41.17 -13.64 70.12
N ALA A 28 41.26 -13.16 71.36
CA ALA A 28 40.59 -11.94 71.79
C ALA A 28 41.33 -10.72 71.20
N ILE A 29 40.63 -9.83 70.51
CA ILE A 29 41.23 -8.76 69.70
C ILE A 29 41.13 -7.42 70.44
N ALA A 30 42.27 -6.79 70.72
CA ALA A 30 42.32 -5.44 71.27
C ALA A 30 42.26 -4.38 70.16
N ALA A 31 41.95 -3.13 70.52
CA ALA A 31 41.99 -2.02 69.58
C ALA A 31 43.42 -1.83 69.03
N GLY A 32 43.57 -1.95 67.70
CA GLY A 32 44.86 -1.85 67.01
C GLY A 32 45.44 -3.19 66.54
N ASP A 33 44.91 -4.33 67.02
CA ASP A 33 45.29 -5.65 66.53
C ASP A 33 44.67 -5.90 65.14
N PHE A 34 45.44 -6.46 64.21
CA PHE A 34 44.96 -6.79 62.86
C PHE A 34 45.66 -8.03 62.29
N ILE A 35 45.00 -8.70 61.34
CA ILE A 35 45.61 -9.68 60.45
C ILE A 35 45.86 -8.97 59.13
N GLY A 36 47.13 -8.83 58.72
CA GLY A 36 47.46 -8.12 57.49
C GLY A 36 48.91 -7.68 57.41
N THR A 37 49.17 -6.70 56.55
CA THR A 37 50.47 -6.03 56.37
C THR A 37 50.42 -4.60 56.89
N SER A 38 51.55 -4.06 57.38
CA SER A 38 51.68 -2.66 57.81
C SER A 38 52.37 -1.76 56.77
N ASN A 39 52.69 -2.31 55.60
CA ASN A 39 53.38 -1.65 54.50
C ASN A 39 52.55 -1.78 53.21
N ASN A 40 53.02 -1.18 52.12
CA ASN A 40 52.38 -1.26 50.80
C ASN A 40 52.68 -2.59 50.08
N GLN A 41 52.66 -3.71 50.79
CA GLN A 41 52.75 -5.04 50.20
C GLN A 41 51.38 -5.74 50.29
N PRO A 42 50.97 -6.49 49.25
CA PRO A 42 49.68 -7.17 49.27
C PRO A 42 49.56 -8.18 50.42
N PHE A 43 48.38 -8.27 51.02
CA PHE A 43 48.03 -9.35 51.95
C PHE A 43 47.49 -10.54 51.16
N VAL A 44 48.15 -11.69 51.22
CA VAL A 44 47.86 -12.86 50.38
C VAL A 44 47.51 -14.09 51.22
N VAL A 45 46.34 -14.67 50.96
CA VAL A 45 45.93 -15.98 51.49
C VAL A 45 46.12 -17.03 50.39
N LYS A 46 46.81 -18.12 50.71
CA LYS A 46 47.06 -19.23 49.78
C LYS A 46 46.38 -20.52 50.23
N VAL A 47 45.90 -21.30 49.27
CA VAL A 47 45.39 -22.66 49.45
C VAL A 47 46.13 -23.57 48.48
N ASN A 48 46.72 -24.66 48.97
CA ASN A 48 47.54 -25.57 48.17
C ASN A 48 48.62 -24.85 47.33
N ASN A 49 49.35 -23.91 47.96
CA ASN A 49 50.36 -23.04 47.34
C ASN A 49 49.84 -22.10 46.21
N GLN A 50 48.55 -22.08 45.94
CA GLN A 50 47.92 -21.16 44.99
C GLN A 50 47.32 -19.97 45.73
N LYS A 51 47.37 -18.80 45.10
CA LYS A 51 46.71 -17.59 45.60
C LYS A 51 45.20 -17.80 45.60
N ALA A 52 44.54 -17.59 46.73
CA ALA A 52 43.09 -17.71 46.88
C ALA A 52 42.42 -16.36 47.15
N LEU A 53 43.11 -15.47 47.88
CA LEU A 53 42.74 -14.07 48.11
C LEU A 53 44.01 -13.22 48.10
N GLU A 54 43.95 -12.07 47.46
CA GLU A 54 44.92 -11.00 47.56
C GLU A 54 44.19 -9.67 47.79
N ILE A 55 44.65 -8.91 48.77
CA ILE A 55 44.26 -7.53 49.00
C ILE A 55 45.49 -6.67 48.69
N ASP A 56 45.44 -5.97 47.57
CA ASP A 56 46.52 -5.08 47.14
C ASP A 56 46.31 -3.67 47.70
N ALA A 57 47.40 -3.03 48.14
CA ALA A 57 47.41 -1.76 48.83
C ALA A 57 47.40 -0.56 47.86
N SER A 58 46.55 -0.60 46.84
CA SER A 58 46.36 0.51 45.90
C SER A 58 45.82 1.76 46.59
N GLN A 59 46.18 2.94 46.06
CA GLN A 59 45.81 4.23 46.62
C GLN A 59 45.29 5.17 45.53
N ASP A 60 44.21 5.90 45.82
CA ASP A 60 43.71 7.00 44.99
C ASP A 60 43.95 8.32 45.71
N SER A 61 44.79 9.18 45.13
CA SER A 61 45.03 10.53 45.66
C SER A 61 45.44 10.54 47.15
N GLY A 62 46.14 9.50 47.60
CA GLY A 62 46.57 9.30 49.00
C GLY A 62 45.55 8.61 49.91
N ASN A 63 44.34 8.32 49.44
CA ASN A 63 43.36 7.52 50.17
C ASN A 63 43.57 6.03 49.87
N PHE A 64 43.52 5.19 50.91
CA PHE A 64 43.58 3.74 50.78
C PHE A 64 42.34 3.22 50.05
N THR A 65 42.55 2.62 48.88
CA THR A 65 41.49 2.14 47.97
C THR A 65 41.91 0.77 47.43
N PRO A 66 41.87 -0.27 48.27
CA PRO A 66 42.50 -1.55 47.96
C PRO A 66 41.80 -2.25 46.79
N ASN A 67 42.57 -3.01 46.03
CA ASN A 67 42.02 -3.98 45.10
C ASN A 67 41.81 -5.32 45.84
N ILE A 68 40.75 -6.03 45.48
CA ILE A 68 40.45 -7.36 46.02
C ILE A 68 40.48 -8.38 44.88
N VAL A 69 41.30 -9.42 44.99
CA VAL A 69 41.40 -10.50 44.01
C VAL A 69 41.20 -11.83 44.68
N MET A 70 40.07 -12.48 44.43
CA MET A 70 39.76 -13.82 44.92
C MET A 70 39.70 -14.82 43.76
N GLY A 71 39.83 -16.12 44.04
CA GLY A 71 39.72 -17.18 43.03
C GLY A 71 41.06 -17.59 42.40
N GLY A 72 41.01 -18.32 41.27
CA GLY A 72 42.17 -18.94 40.65
C GLY A 72 42.67 -18.18 39.41
N ASN A 73 43.98 -17.93 39.31
CA ASN A 73 44.60 -17.26 38.15
C ASN A 73 44.00 -15.88 37.79
N ASN A 74 43.33 -15.22 38.73
CA ASN A 74 42.78 -13.88 38.50
C ASN A 74 43.88 -12.82 38.67
N THR A 75 43.87 -11.82 37.79
CA THR A 75 44.93 -10.82 37.70
C THR A 75 44.36 -9.41 37.70
N ILE A 76 44.92 -8.56 38.56
CA ILE A 76 44.76 -7.11 38.51
C ILE A 76 46.16 -6.52 38.28
N THR A 77 46.30 -5.65 37.29
CA THR A 77 47.58 -4.98 37.00
C THR A 77 47.79 -3.72 37.87
N SER A 78 49.03 -3.24 37.95
CA SER A 78 49.47 -2.17 38.86
C SER A 78 48.89 -0.76 38.61
N SER A 79 48.01 -0.59 37.63
CA SER A 79 47.31 0.68 37.35
C SER A 79 45.80 0.62 37.59
N THR A 80 45.34 -0.39 38.32
CA THR A 80 43.93 -0.50 38.74
C THR A 80 43.79 -0.07 40.20
N ILE A 81 42.70 0.61 40.54
CA ILE A 81 42.45 1.16 41.89
C ILE A 81 41.01 0.84 42.32
N GLY A 82 40.84 0.43 43.59
CA GLY A 82 39.54 0.18 44.20
C GLY A 82 38.66 -0.85 43.50
N SER A 83 39.27 -1.79 42.75
CA SER A 83 38.54 -2.76 41.92
C SER A 83 38.48 -4.14 42.57
N THR A 84 37.47 -4.93 42.19
CA THR A 84 37.22 -6.23 42.80
C THR A 84 37.05 -7.33 41.77
N ILE A 85 37.84 -8.39 41.89
CA ILE A 85 37.52 -9.72 41.37
C ILE A 85 37.03 -10.57 42.55
N SER A 86 35.73 -10.86 42.63
CA SER A 86 35.15 -11.59 43.78
C SER A 86 35.38 -13.11 43.73
N GLY A 87 35.90 -13.65 42.63
CA GLY A 87 36.18 -15.07 42.48
C GLY A 87 36.37 -15.50 41.02
N GLY A 88 36.16 -16.79 40.76
CA GLY A 88 36.23 -17.35 39.41
C GLY A 88 37.63 -17.74 38.97
N PHE A 89 37.82 -17.90 37.66
CA PHE A 89 39.08 -18.36 37.07
C PHE A 89 39.53 -17.50 35.88
N ASP A 90 40.78 -17.05 35.90
CA ASP A 90 41.41 -16.37 34.74
C ASP A 90 40.74 -15.06 34.31
N ASN A 91 40.11 -14.35 35.26
CA ASN A 91 39.58 -13.02 35.04
C ASN A 91 40.71 -11.98 35.17
N THR A 92 40.70 -10.98 34.29
CA THR A 92 41.77 -9.98 34.21
C THR A 92 41.24 -8.56 34.12
N PHE A 93 41.83 -7.67 34.91
CA PHE A 93 41.81 -6.23 34.65
C PHE A 93 43.03 -5.85 33.82
N ALA A 94 42.84 -5.34 32.61
CA ALA A 94 43.90 -5.07 31.64
C ALA A 94 43.85 -3.62 31.10
N PRO A 95 44.04 -2.61 31.96
CA PRO A 95 43.99 -1.19 31.60
C PRO A 95 44.95 -0.84 30.45
N ASN A 96 44.44 -0.32 29.34
CA ASN A 96 45.25 0.17 28.21
C ASN A 96 45.52 1.67 28.32
N GLY A 97 46.29 2.07 29.34
CA GLY A 97 46.82 3.43 29.51
C GLY A 97 45.90 4.43 30.24
N SER A 98 44.68 4.04 30.61
CA SER A 98 43.87 4.74 31.61
C SER A 98 43.92 3.98 32.94
N ILE A 99 43.85 4.69 34.06
CA ILE A 99 43.74 4.06 35.38
C ILE A 99 42.31 3.52 35.50
N ASP A 100 42.15 2.22 35.74
CA ASP A 100 40.85 1.61 36.02
C ASP A 100 40.44 1.91 37.46
N TYR A 101 39.30 2.58 37.65
CA TYR A 101 38.76 2.90 38.97
C TYR A 101 37.46 2.17 39.23
N PHE A 102 37.32 1.56 40.40
CA PHE A 102 36.03 1.12 40.96
C PHE A 102 35.25 0.12 40.08
N SER A 103 35.98 -0.74 39.38
CA SER A 103 35.38 -1.71 38.48
C SER A 103 35.27 -3.09 39.12
N VAL A 104 34.30 -3.88 38.66
CA VAL A 104 33.95 -5.16 39.30
C VAL A 104 33.89 -6.28 38.28
N ILE A 105 34.59 -7.37 38.55
CA ILE A 105 34.30 -8.68 38.01
C ILE A 105 33.80 -9.55 39.16
N ALA A 106 32.49 -9.82 39.23
CA ALA A 106 31.94 -10.58 40.35
C ALA A 106 32.28 -12.08 40.30
N GLY A 107 32.75 -12.59 39.17
CA GLY A 107 33.24 -13.96 39.04
C GLY A 107 33.25 -14.44 37.59
N GLY A 108 32.99 -15.75 37.39
CA GLY A 108 33.02 -16.35 36.06
C GLY A 108 34.43 -16.73 35.61
N ALA A 109 34.63 -16.90 34.30
CA ALA A 109 35.93 -17.29 33.77
C ALA A 109 36.35 -16.50 32.53
N ARG A 110 37.64 -16.17 32.43
CA ARG A 110 38.21 -15.49 31.25
C ARG A 110 37.56 -14.16 30.90
N ASN A 111 37.03 -13.45 31.89
CA ASN A 111 36.48 -12.11 31.65
C ASN A 111 37.60 -11.07 31.67
N SER A 112 37.53 -10.09 30.78
CA SER A 112 38.49 -8.99 30.65
C SER A 112 37.81 -7.65 30.84
N LEU A 113 38.36 -6.78 31.69
CA LEU A 113 37.82 -5.46 31.94
C LEU A 113 38.94 -4.41 31.84
N ASP A 114 38.75 -3.43 30.96
CA ASP A 114 39.60 -2.27 30.68
C ASP A 114 38.69 -1.04 30.53
N GLY A 115 38.24 -0.50 31.66
CA GLY A 115 37.21 0.52 31.71
C GLY A 115 36.91 0.97 33.12
N ILE A 116 36.72 2.28 33.29
CA ILE A 116 36.44 2.92 34.58
C ILE A 116 34.98 2.66 35.00
N ALA A 117 34.77 2.33 36.27
CA ALA A 117 33.46 2.13 36.90
C ALA A 117 32.57 1.18 36.08
N SER A 118 33.19 0.16 35.50
CA SER A 118 32.53 -0.84 34.65
C SER A 118 32.29 -2.12 35.44
N THR A 119 31.31 -2.92 35.02
CA THR A 119 30.93 -4.14 35.73
C THR A 119 30.76 -5.31 34.78
N ILE A 120 31.43 -6.42 35.08
CA ILE A 120 31.12 -7.76 34.58
C ILE A 120 30.59 -8.57 35.76
N SER A 121 29.29 -8.87 35.78
CA SER A 121 28.69 -9.61 36.91
C SER A 121 29.01 -11.12 36.87
N GLY A 122 29.57 -11.63 35.77
CA GLY A 122 30.02 -13.02 35.65
C GLY A 122 30.00 -13.49 34.19
N GLY A 123 29.86 -14.80 34.01
CA GLY A 123 29.85 -15.43 32.68
C GLY A 123 31.24 -15.85 32.21
N THR A 124 31.39 -16.04 30.90
CA THR A 124 32.61 -16.56 30.29
C THR A 124 33.05 -15.72 29.10
N ASP A 125 34.35 -15.48 28.96
CA ASP A 125 34.94 -14.79 27.78
C ASP A 125 34.32 -13.41 27.49
N ASN A 126 33.80 -12.70 28.49
CA ASN A 126 33.24 -11.36 28.29
C ASN A 126 34.32 -10.29 28.35
N SER A 127 34.19 -9.24 27.53
CA SER A 127 35.17 -8.17 27.42
C SER A 127 34.52 -6.78 27.49
N ILE A 128 35.01 -5.94 28.39
CA ILE A 128 34.69 -4.51 28.43
C ILE A 128 35.97 -3.72 28.13
N THR A 129 35.93 -2.80 27.18
CA THR A 129 37.06 -1.91 26.84
C THR A 129 36.71 -0.42 26.91
N ALA A 130 35.57 -0.09 27.53
CA ALA A 130 35.10 1.28 27.67
C ALA A 130 34.58 1.54 29.09
N SER A 131 34.65 2.80 29.50
CA SER A 131 34.19 3.24 30.82
C SER A 131 32.67 3.26 30.93
N TYR A 132 32.19 3.04 32.16
CA TYR A 132 30.78 3.03 32.55
C TYR A 132 29.95 1.98 31.80
N ALA A 133 30.60 0.90 31.38
CA ALA A 133 30.00 -0.18 30.62
C ALA A 133 29.54 -1.31 31.54
N THR A 134 28.56 -2.09 31.09
CA THR A 134 28.04 -3.21 31.87
C THR A 134 27.84 -4.46 31.02
N ILE A 135 28.34 -5.58 31.53
CA ILE A 135 27.95 -6.92 31.11
C ILE A 135 27.40 -7.66 32.32
N ALA A 136 26.11 -7.97 32.35
CA ALA A 136 25.54 -8.68 33.49
C ALA A 136 25.79 -10.21 33.45
N GLY A 137 26.27 -10.75 32.33
CA GLY A 137 26.71 -12.13 32.22
C GLY A 137 26.71 -12.64 30.78
N GLY A 138 26.54 -13.94 30.61
CA GLY A 138 26.55 -14.59 29.30
C GLY A 138 27.94 -15.02 28.86
N ASP A 139 28.09 -15.28 27.57
CA ASP A 139 29.31 -15.85 27.00
C ASP A 139 29.77 -15.05 25.76
N ASN A 140 31.05 -14.70 25.70
CA ASN A 140 31.68 -14.02 24.58
C ASN A 140 31.02 -12.68 24.21
N ASN A 141 30.57 -11.89 25.18
CA ASN A 141 30.01 -10.55 24.91
C ASN A 141 31.10 -9.48 24.96
N THR A 142 31.00 -8.47 24.10
CA THR A 142 31.95 -7.35 24.03
C THR A 142 31.22 -6.01 24.16
N VAL A 143 31.71 -5.15 25.05
CA VAL A 143 31.22 -3.79 25.22
C VAL A 143 32.37 -2.80 25.12
N SER A 144 32.35 -1.99 24.06
CA SER A 144 33.41 -1.03 23.74
C SER A 144 32.91 0.40 23.53
N GLY A 145 31.62 0.65 23.69
CA GLY A 145 31.05 2.00 23.73
C GLY A 145 30.99 2.57 25.15
N LEU A 146 31.21 3.87 25.31
CA LEU A 146 30.99 4.53 26.61
C LEU A 146 29.53 4.43 27.02
N TYR A 147 29.26 4.12 28.29
CA TYR A 147 27.89 3.97 28.83
C TYR A 147 27.03 2.92 28.11
N SER A 148 27.65 1.93 27.45
CA SER A 148 26.93 0.88 26.73
C SER A 148 26.75 -0.37 27.59
N SER A 149 25.78 -1.21 27.21
CA SER A 149 25.41 -2.37 28.04
C SER A 149 24.97 -3.58 27.23
N VAL A 150 25.35 -4.76 27.73
CA VAL A 150 24.89 -6.07 27.31
C VAL A 150 24.44 -6.86 28.56
N PRO A 151 23.14 -6.96 28.85
CA PRO A 151 22.67 -7.71 30.02
C PRO A 151 22.98 -9.22 29.96
N GLY A 152 23.23 -9.80 28.78
CA GLY A 152 23.62 -11.19 28.65
C GLY A 152 23.48 -11.74 27.22
N GLY A 153 23.41 -13.06 27.10
CA GLY A 153 23.36 -13.77 25.81
C GLY A 153 24.73 -14.24 25.34
N PHE A 154 24.84 -14.53 24.04
CA PHE A 154 26.06 -15.08 23.44
C PHE A 154 26.53 -14.26 22.25
N SER A 155 27.82 -13.91 22.23
CA SER A 155 28.48 -13.25 21.10
C SER A 155 27.89 -11.87 20.72
N ASN A 156 27.40 -11.10 21.69
CA ASN A 156 26.85 -9.77 21.46
C ASN A 156 27.91 -8.68 21.51
N ILE A 157 27.74 -7.60 20.73
CA ILE A 157 28.69 -6.49 20.64
C ILE A 157 27.96 -5.14 20.80
N ALA A 158 28.23 -4.40 21.85
CA ALA A 158 27.80 -3.01 22.00
C ALA A 158 29.00 -2.06 21.88
N SER A 159 29.20 -1.48 20.69
CA SER A 159 30.38 -0.66 20.38
C SER A 159 30.08 0.82 20.14
N GLY A 160 28.80 1.20 20.03
CA GLY A 160 28.39 2.60 19.96
C GLY A 160 28.30 3.21 21.36
N ASN A 161 28.63 4.50 21.51
CA ASN A 161 28.40 5.19 22.79
C ASN A 161 26.89 5.22 23.10
N TYR A 162 26.53 4.91 24.34
CA TYR A 162 25.15 4.75 24.79
C TYR A 162 24.36 3.65 24.06
N ALA A 163 25.05 2.73 23.38
CA ALA A 163 24.39 1.62 22.69
C ALA A 163 23.95 0.54 23.67
N ILE A 164 22.87 -0.15 23.34
CA ILE A 164 22.34 -1.25 24.12
C ILE A 164 22.15 -2.46 23.21
N VAL A 165 22.69 -3.61 23.64
CA VAL A 165 22.24 -4.90 23.14
C VAL A 165 21.46 -5.57 24.24
N ALA A 166 20.15 -5.72 24.08
CA ALA A 166 19.29 -6.24 25.16
C ALA A 166 19.54 -7.71 25.51
N GLY A 167 20.27 -8.43 24.66
CA GLY A 167 20.65 -9.83 24.83
C GLY A 167 20.41 -10.63 23.55
N GLY A 168 20.36 -11.96 23.69
CA GLY A 168 20.18 -12.89 22.56
C GLY A 168 21.50 -13.36 21.96
N PHE A 169 21.52 -13.64 20.66
CA PHE A 169 22.65 -14.28 19.98
C PHE A 169 23.16 -13.43 18.82
N ARG A 170 24.46 -13.10 18.84
CA ARG A 170 25.18 -12.41 17.75
C ARG A 170 24.59 -11.06 17.35
N ASN A 171 24.05 -10.30 18.29
CA ASN A 171 23.57 -8.95 18.00
C ASN A 171 24.71 -7.92 18.08
N LYS A 172 24.61 -6.84 17.31
CA LYS A 172 25.58 -5.75 17.30
C LYS A 172 24.88 -4.40 17.31
N ALA A 173 25.21 -3.55 18.27
CA ALA A 173 24.78 -2.15 18.34
C ALA A 173 26.02 -1.25 18.23
N SER A 174 26.31 -0.71 17.05
CA SER A 174 27.50 0.11 16.78
C SER A 174 27.24 1.59 16.54
N GLY A 175 25.99 1.98 16.27
CA GLY A 175 25.61 3.39 16.22
C GLY A 175 25.52 4.01 17.61
N LYS A 176 25.74 5.32 17.74
CA LYS A 176 25.48 6.03 18.99
C LYS A 176 24.00 5.97 19.32
N TYR A 177 23.64 5.74 20.59
CA TYR A 177 22.25 5.56 21.03
C TYR A 177 21.50 4.43 20.32
N SER A 178 22.22 3.48 19.71
CA SER A 178 21.59 2.38 18.97
C SER A 178 21.11 1.25 19.88
N PHE A 179 20.09 0.53 19.44
CA PHE A 179 19.53 -0.62 20.14
C PHE A 179 19.49 -1.84 19.22
N ALA A 180 20.00 -2.99 19.70
CA ALA A 180 19.90 -4.27 18.99
C ALA A 180 19.39 -5.39 19.91
N ALA A 181 18.56 -6.30 19.38
CA ALA A 181 18.03 -7.42 20.16
C ALA A 181 17.62 -8.62 19.29
N GLY A 182 17.62 -9.81 19.88
CA GLY A 182 17.13 -11.04 19.25
C GLY A 182 18.26 -11.90 18.68
N PHE A 183 18.26 -12.13 17.38
CA PHE A 183 19.22 -13.02 16.70
C PHE A 183 19.79 -12.36 15.44
N ASN A 184 21.11 -12.14 15.40
CA ASN A 184 21.81 -11.47 14.28
C ASN A 184 21.29 -10.06 13.91
N ALA A 185 20.74 -9.31 14.87
CA ALA A 185 20.36 -7.91 14.68
C ALA A 185 21.60 -7.01 14.67
N LYS A 186 21.78 -6.19 13.63
CA LYS A 186 22.87 -5.22 13.50
C LYS A 186 22.33 -3.80 13.44
N SER A 187 22.32 -3.11 14.57
CA SER A 187 22.03 -1.68 14.62
C SER A 187 23.31 -0.88 14.38
N LEU A 188 23.59 -0.61 13.11
CA LEU A 188 24.86 -0.03 12.65
C LEU A 188 24.87 1.50 12.63
N ASN A 189 23.70 2.13 12.63
CA ASN A 189 23.49 3.56 12.46
C ASN A 189 23.08 4.27 13.75
N ASP A 190 23.32 5.58 13.85
CA ASP A 190 23.02 6.36 15.05
C ASP A 190 21.50 6.40 15.31
N GLY A 191 21.08 6.17 16.55
CA GLY A 191 19.68 6.15 16.96
C GLY A 191 18.83 5.03 16.35
N ALA A 192 19.43 4.06 15.65
CA ALA A 192 18.69 2.96 15.07
C ALA A 192 18.27 1.92 16.12
N PHE A 193 17.09 1.35 15.93
CA PHE A 193 16.55 0.25 16.72
C PHE A 193 16.34 -0.94 15.79
N VAL A 194 17.01 -2.06 16.06
CA VAL A 194 16.91 -3.28 15.25
C VAL A 194 16.54 -4.47 16.12
N TRP A 195 15.47 -5.16 15.72
CA TRP A 195 15.10 -6.46 16.28
C TRP A 195 14.97 -7.49 15.17
N SER A 196 15.50 -8.70 15.39
CA SER A 196 15.28 -9.82 14.49
C SER A 196 15.06 -11.12 15.22
N ASP A 197 14.14 -11.92 14.70
CA ASP A 197 13.98 -13.31 15.10
C ASP A 197 15.06 -14.22 14.51
N GLN A 198 15.02 -15.50 14.91
CA GLN A 198 15.97 -16.51 14.44
C GLN A 198 15.65 -17.10 13.07
N SER A 199 14.61 -16.62 12.37
CA SER A 199 14.08 -17.31 11.19
C SER A 199 15.06 -17.31 10.01
N ASN A 200 16.07 -16.44 10.05
CA ASN A 200 17.09 -16.32 9.02
C ASN A 200 18.47 -16.12 9.67
N PRO A 201 19.46 -16.96 9.35
CA PRO A 201 20.81 -16.90 9.90
C PRO A 201 21.61 -15.67 9.47
N LEU A 202 21.16 -14.95 8.44
CA LEU A 202 21.85 -13.77 7.92
C LEU A 202 21.61 -12.54 8.77
N ASP A 203 22.63 -11.68 8.80
CA ASP A 203 22.60 -10.39 9.47
C ASP A 203 21.38 -9.55 9.02
N PHE A 204 20.76 -8.88 10.00
CA PHE A 204 19.67 -7.96 9.76
C PHE A 204 20.08 -6.56 10.18
N GLU A 205 20.42 -5.73 9.20
CA GLU A 205 21.15 -4.48 9.46
C GLU A 205 20.28 -3.24 9.31
N SER A 206 20.48 -2.22 10.16
CA SER A 206 19.99 -0.87 9.87
C SER A 206 20.68 -0.31 8.62
N THR A 207 20.02 0.59 7.90
CA THR A 207 20.54 1.17 6.66
C THR A 207 20.66 2.70 6.71
N ARG A 208 20.25 3.32 7.81
CA ARG A 208 20.27 4.78 8.05
C ARG A 208 20.01 5.09 9.52
N ASP A 209 20.34 6.30 9.92
CA ASP A 209 20.13 6.81 11.27
C ASP A 209 18.63 6.87 11.62
N ASN A 210 18.33 6.76 12.92
CA ASN A 210 17.00 6.88 13.53
C ASN A 210 15.96 5.90 12.93
N GLN A 211 16.41 4.75 12.42
CA GLN A 211 15.54 3.74 11.83
C GLN A 211 15.05 2.75 12.89
N PHE A 212 13.74 2.53 12.96
CA PHE A 212 13.15 1.37 13.62
C PHE A 212 12.97 0.23 12.59
N LYS A 213 13.65 -0.91 12.78
CA LYS A 213 13.68 -2.01 11.82
C LYS A 213 13.45 -3.36 12.51
N ILE A 214 12.46 -4.12 12.04
CA ILE A 214 12.06 -5.42 12.61
C ILE A 214 12.07 -6.50 11.53
N ARG A 215 12.62 -7.68 11.85
CA ARG A 215 12.39 -8.93 11.12
C ARG A 215 11.64 -9.90 12.02
N ALA A 216 10.34 -10.06 11.79
CA ALA A 216 9.47 -10.97 12.50
C ALA A 216 8.73 -11.86 11.49
N HIS A 217 9.25 -13.06 11.24
CA HIS A 217 8.73 -14.00 10.25
C HIS A 217 7.32 -14.50 10.59
N GLY A 218 6.98 -14.57 11.88
CA GLY A 218 5.62 -14.85 12.34
C GLY A 218 4.66 -13.65 12.26
N GLY A 219 5.15 -12.49 11.80
CA GLY A 219 4.41 -11.24 11.82
C GLY A 219 4.57 -10.46 13.13
N ALA A 220 4.01 -9.25 13.15
CA ALA A 220 3.90 -8.41 14.33
C ALA A 220 2.42 -8.20 14.66
N TYR A 221 2.05 -8.42 15.92
CA TYR A 221 0.68 -8.25 16.40
C TYR A 221 0.63 -7.08 17.39
N PHE A 222 -0.20 -6.09 17.11
CA PHE A 222 -0.43 -4.93 17.96
C PHE A 222 -1.88 -4.97 18.43
N GLU A 223 -2.08 -5.45 19.65
CA GLU A 223 -3.38 -5.35 20.31
C GLU A 223 -3.51 -3.98 20.93
N VAL A 224 -4.65 -3.35 20.68
CA VAL A 224 -4.91 -2.01 21.17
C VAL A 224 -6.33 -1.94 21.70
N ASP A 225 -6.46 -1.52 22.95
CA ASP A 225 -7.73 -1.35 23.64
C ASP A 225 -7.91 0.13 24.04
N GLY A 226 -8.98 0.75 23.57
CA GLY A 226 -9.29 2.13 23.94
C GLY A 226 -10.38 2.78 23.09
N SER A 227 -11.19 3.61 23.75
CA SER A 227 -12.28 4.38 23.13
C SER A 227 -11.92 5.88 23.07
N GLY A 228 -12.18 6.56 21.94
CA GLY A 228 -12.00 8.02 21.84
C GLY A 228 -11.85 8.57 20.43
N LEU A 229 -11.79 9.91 20.32
CA LEU A 229 -11.56 10.68 19.07
C LEU A 229 -10.18 10.42 18.45
N TYR A 230 -9.18 10.13 19.30
CA TYR A 230 -7.92 9.51 18.92
C TYR A 230 -8.05 8.04 19.31
N PRO A 231 -8.53 7.16 18.42
CA PRO A 231 -8.68 5.77 18.77
C PRO A 231 -7.33 5.24 19.18
N ALA A 232 -7.34 4.36 20.18
CA ALA A 232 -6.15 3.62 20.51
C ALA A 232 -5.81 2.79 19.24
N GLY A 233 -4.73 3.15 18.55
CA GLY A 233 -4.41 2.58 17.25
C GLY A 233 -3.01 2.95 16.78
N PHE A 234 -2.62 2.39 15.63
CA PHE A 234 -1.36 2.71 14.98
C PHE A 234 -1.44 4.09 14.30
N GLN A 235 -1.07 5.13 15.03
CA GLN A 235 -1.06 6.51 14.55
C GLN A 235 0.28 6.86 13.91
N ILE A 236 0.24 7.39 12.67
CA ILE A 236 1.41 7.96 12.00
C ILE A 236 1.18 9.46 11.80
N GLU A 237 1.93 10.29 12.51
CA GLU A 237 1.85 11.75 12.41
C GLU A 237 3.10 12.31 11.71
N GLN A 238 2.88 13.15 10.71
CA GLN A 238 3.94 13.82 9.97
C GLN A 238 4.04 15.28 10.38
N LYS A 239 5.20 15.67 10.91
CA LYS A 239 5.47 17.06 11.31
C LYS A 239 6.37 17.82 10.32
N SER A 240 6.73 17.20 9.19
CA SER A 240 7.59 17.79 8.14
C SER A 240 6.97 17.67 6.74
N SER A 241 7.49 18.43 5.78
CA SER A 241 6.96 18.48 4.41
C SER A 241 7.15 17.19 3.57
N ASN A 242 7.93 16.21 4.05
CA ASN A 242 8.36 15.06 3.23
C ASN A 242 7.31 13.95 3.06
N GLY A 243 6.05 14.22 3.42
CA GLY A 243 4.96 13.26 3.33
C GLY A 243 5.07 12.09 4.32
N VAL A 244 3.98 11.37 4.49
CA VAL A 244 3.89 10.16 5.31
C VAL A 244 3.07 9.12 4.58
N GLY A 245 3.44 7.86 4.72
CA GLY A 245 2.72 6.78 4.07
C GLY A 245 3.03 5.41 4.65
N LEU A 246 2.11 4.49 4.39
CA LEU A 246 2.29 3.07 4.62
C LEU A 246 2.85 2.44 3.34
N TYR A 247 4.14 2.09 3.36
CA TYR A 247 4.81 1.43 2.23
C TYR A 247 4.79 -0.09 2.41
N ILE A 248 3.92 -0.79 1.67
CA ILE A 248 3.81 -2.25 1.71
C ILE A 248 4.42 -2.83 0.43
N LYS A 249 5.43 -3.68 0.59
CA LYS A 249 6.03 -4.46 -0.50
C LYS A 249 5.79 -5.94 -0.24
N GLN A 250 5.02 -6.56 -1.12
CA GLN A 250 4.76 -8.01 -1.12
C GLN A 250 5.40 -8.64 -2.34
N THR A 251 5.96 -9.83 -2.16
CA THR A 251 6.53 -10.64 -3.24
C THR A 251 5.71 -11.90 -3.54
N SER A 252 4.67 -12.17 -2.74
CA SER A 252 3.71 -13.25 -2.98
C SER A 252 2.53 -12.77 -3.83
N SER A 253 1.66 -13.71 -4.23
CA SER A 253 0.43 -13.43 -4.97
C SER A 253 -0.79 -13.12 -4.09
N ASP A 254 -0.62 -13.07 -2.77
CA ASP A 254 -1.73 -12.83 -1.84
C ASP A 254 -2.08 -11.32 -1.72
N ALA A 255 -3.04 -10.96 -0.89
CA ALA A 255 -3.38 -9.58 -0.60
C ALA A 255 -2.28 -8.88 0.23
N ASN A 256 -1.93 -7.66 -0.18
CA ASN A 256 -0.95 -6.82 0.54
C ASN A 256 -1.57 -6.11 1.75
N LEU A 257 -2.86 -5.81 1.68
CA LEU A 257 -3.61 -5.11 2.71
C LEU A 257 -5.02 -5.70 2.78
N VAL A 258 -5.36 -6.25 3.95
CA VAL A 258 -6.71 -6.73 4.26
C VAL A 258 -7.25 -5.86 5.38
N LEU A 259 -8.38 -5.21 5.14
CA LEU A 259 -9.09 -4.41 6.13
C LEU A 259 -10.40 -5.13 6.46
N THR A 260 -10.52 -5.57 7.70
CA THR A 260 -11.75 -6.22 8.20
C THR A 260 -12.41 -5.29 9.20
N ASN A 261 -13.68 -4.96 8.98
CA ASN A 261 -14.49 -4.20 9.92
C ASN A 261 -15.79 -4.97 10.19
N ASN A 262 -15.86 -5.60 11.37
CA ASN A 262 -17.06 -6.32 11.83
C ASN A 262 -18.13 -5.38 12.41
N GLY A 263 -17.83 -4.08 12.50
CA GLY A 263 -18.76 -3.05 12.95
C GLY A 263 -19.60 -2.43 11.83
N THR A 264 -20.27 -1.33 12.15
CA THR A 264 -21.20 -0.64 11.24
C THR A 264 -20.61 0.60 10.55
N GLY A 265 -19.43 1.07 10.97
CA GLY A 265 -18.80 2.29 10.44
C GLY A 265 -18.03 2.10 9.13
N ASP A 266 -17.60 3.20 8.52
CA ASP A 266 -16.69 3.12 7.36
C ASP A 266 -15.30 2.60 7.77
N PHE A 267 -14.65 1.82 6.90
CA PHE A 267 -13.32 1.23 7.17
C PHE A 267 -12.17 1.99 6.47
N ILE A 268 -12.47 2.89 5.53
CA ILE A 268 -11.54 3.90 5.02
C ILE A 268 -12.23 5.26 5.07
N LYS A 269 -11.55 6.27 5.61
CA LYS A 269 -12.00 7.66 5.63
C LYS A 269 -10.83 8.59 5.30
N ASN A 270 -11.11 9.63 4.53
CA ASN A 270 -10.22 10.75 4.29
C ASN A 270 -10.94 12.04 4.64
N PHE A 271 -10.28 12.92 5.38
CA PHE A 271 -10.82 14.19 5.82
C PHE A 271 -9.99 15.36 5.27
N SER A 272 -10.62 16.52 5.06
CA SER A 272 -9.91 17.76 4.81
C SER A 272 -9.23 18.29 6.07
N SER A 273 -8.39 19.32 5.93
CA SER A 273 -7.79 20.05 7.06
C SER A 273 -8.84 20.65 8.01
N SER A 274 -10.05 20.92 7.51
CA SER A 274 -11.19 21.40 8.31
C SER A 274 -12.02 20.27 8.94
N GLY A 275 -11.62 19.01 8.78
CA GLY A 275 -12.33 17.84 9.34
C GLY A 275 -13.51 17.35 8.52
N ASN A 276 -13.74 17.86 7.31
CA ASN A 276 -14.83 17.39 6.45
C ASN A 276 -14.45 16.10 5.74
N LEU A 277 -15.33 15.10 5.76
CA LEU A 277 -15.11 13.84 5.05
C LEU A 277 -15.11 14.09 3.52
N ARG A 278 -14.06 13.63 2.83
CA ARG A 278 -13.86 13.84 1.38
C ARG A 278 -13.87 12.55 0.57
N PHE A 279 -13.48 11.44 1.19
CA PHE A 279 -13.52 10.12 0.59
C PHE A 279 -13.80 9.08 1.67
N ARG A 280 -14.61 8.07 1.36
CA ARG A 280 -14.80 6.92 2.24
C ARG A 280 -15.09 5.63 1.48
N VAL A 281 -14.80 4.52 2.16
CA VAL A 281 -15.30 3.20 1.82
C VAL A 281 -16.07 2.66 3.02
N SER A 282 -17.38 2.51 2.84
CA SER A 282 -18.30 2.02 3.88
C SER A 282 -18.16 0.51 4.10
N ASN A 283 -18.61 -0.01 5.25
CA ASN A 283 -18.60 -1.45 5.55
C ASN A 283 -19.38 -2.33 4.56
N VAL A 284 -20.34 -1.77 3.82
CA VAL A 284 -21.09 -2.48 2.76
C VAL A 284 -20.46 -2.35 1.37
N GLY A 285 -19.27 -1.76 1.27
CA GLY A 285 -18.51 -1.64 0.03
C GLY A 285 -18.83 -0.41 -0.83
N ASN A 286 -19.72 0.48 -0.39
CA ASN A 286 -19.95 1.75 -1.11
C ASN A 286 -18.70 2.64 -1.03
N VAL A 287 -18.31 3.20 -2.16
CA VAL A 287 -17.23 4.19 -2.29
C VAL A 287 -17.86 5.55 -2.61
N THR A 288 -17.55 6.56 -1.82
CA THR A 288 -17.99 7.95 -2.10
C THR A 288 -16.81 8.90 -2.05
N ALA A 289 -16.74 9.84 -3.00
CA ALA A 289 -15.73 10.87 -3.08
C ALA A 289 -16.38 12.22 -3.43
N ASP A 290 -15.96 13.30 -2.76
CA ASP A 290 -16.36 14.68 -3.11
C ASP A 290 -15.69 15.14 -4.42
N GLY A 291 -14.50 14.58 -4.71
CA GLY A 291 -13.74 14.86 -5.92
C GLY A 291 -14.16 13.99 -7.10
N THR A 292 -13.26 13.82 -8.06
CA THR A 292 -13.49 12.98 -9.24
C THR A 292 -13.04 11.54 -9.01
N ILE A 293 -13.78 10.59 -9.58
CA ILE A 293 -13.31 9.24 -9.84
C ILE A 293 -13.05 9.16 -11.33
N THR A 294 -11.82 8.80 -11.73
CA THR A 294 -11.42 8.77 -13.15
C THR A 294 -10.99 7.36 -13.56
N GLY A 295 -11.54 6.88 -14.68
CA GLY A 295 -11.10 5.66 -15.33
C GLY A 295 -10.01 5.92 -16.36
N GLY A 296 -9.23 4.90 -16.73
CA GLY A 296 -8.15 5.02 -17.74
C GLY A 296 -8.62 4.97 -19.20
N GLY A 297 -9.93 4.83 -19.43
CA GLY A 297 -10.57 4.67 -20.74
C GLY A 297 -11.41 5.87 -21.18
N ALA A 298 -12.16 5.73 -22.27
CA ALA A 298 -12.97 6.83 -22.85
C ALA A 298 -14.46 6.48 -23.07
N ASP A 299 -14.88 5.29 -22.65
CA ASP A 299 -16.26 4.82 -22.76
C ASP A 299 -16.81 4.22 -21.46
N PHE A 300 -18.14 4.25 -21.33
CA PHE A 300 -18.88 3.49 -20.33
C PHE A 300 -19.31 2.18 -20.98
N ALA A 301 -18.89 1.06 -20.41
CA ALA A 301 -19.17 -0.27 -20.95
C ALA A 301 -19.88 -1.17 -19.93
N GLU A 302 -20.57 -2.18 -20.45
CA GLU A 302 -21.29 -3.15 -19.64
C GLU A 302 -21.16 -4.54 -20.27
N TYR A 303 -21.10 -5.57 -19.41
CA TYR A 303 -21.15 -6.96 -19.86
C TYR A 303 -22.58 -7.37 -20.21
N PHE A 304 -22.75 -7.96 -21.38
CA PHE A 304 -23.99 -8.59 -21.83
C PHE A 304 -23.76 -10.05 -22.19
N PRO A 305 -24.75 -10.95 -21.97
CA PRO A 305 -24.71 -12.29 -22.50
C PRO A 305 -24.54 -12.31 -24.02
N THR A 306 -23.79 -13.28 -24.54
CA THR A 306 -23.57 -13.47 -25.98
C THR A 306 -23.73 -14.93 -26.36
N VAL A 307 -24.01 -15.17 -27.64
CA VAL A 307 -24.01 -16.53 -28.23
C VAL A 307 -22.71 -16.83 -28.99
N GLU A 308 -21.87 -15.82 -29.21
CA GLU A 308 -20.63 -15.91 -29.98
C GLU A 308 -19.40 -15.85 -29.06
N LYS A 309 -18.47 -16.80 -29.23
CA LYS A 309 -17.27 -16.94 -28.39
C LYS A 309 -16.09 -16.11 -28.87
N ASP A 310 -16.13 -15.65 -30.12
CA ASP A 310 -14.99 -15.12 -30.85
C ASP A 310 -15.14 -13.63 -31.19
N LEU A 311 -16.06 -12.92 -30.52
CA LEU A 311 -16.24 -11.47 -30.68
C LEU A 311 -14.95 -10.73 -30.34
N GLN A 312 -14.53 -9.83 -31.24
CA GLN A 312 -13.29 -9.07 -31.09
C GLN A 312 -13.55 -7.61 -30.74
N LYS A 313 -12.60 -6.99 -30.05
CA LYS A 313 -12.60 -5.55 -29.77
C LYS A 313 -12.85 -4.73 -31.04
N ALA A 314 -13.62 -3.65 -30.91
CA ALA A 314 -14.04 -2.76 -31.98
C ALA A 314 -15.06 -3.35 -32.97
N GLU A 315 -15.53 -4.59 -32.79
CA GLU A 315 -16.59 -5.15 -33.63
C GLU A 315 -17.95 -4.56 -33.31
N VAL A 316 -18.75 -4.37 -34.34
CA VAL A 316 -20.17 -4.05 -34.26
C VAL A 316 -20.95 -5.32 -33.91
N VAL A 317 -21.80 -5.23 -32.90
CA VAL A 317 -22.67 -6.32 -32.49
C VAL A 317 -24.09 -5.80 -32.28
N ALA A 318 -25.05 -6.70 -32.43
CA ALA A 318 -26.46 -6.45 -32.20
C ALA A 318 -26.93 -7.16 -30.95
N LEU A 319 -27.74 -6.46 -30.18
CA LEU A 319 -28.55 -7.03 -29.13
C LEU A 319 -29.89 -7.49 -29.71
N LYS A 320 -30.25 -8.75 -29.42
CA LYS A 320 -31.55 -9.33 -29.71
C LYS A 320 -31.97 -10.23 -28.57
N SER A 321 -33.16 -10.01 -28.03
CA SER A 321 -33.72 -10.82 -26.94
C SER A 321 -32.72 -10.99 -25.78
N GLY A 322 -32.00 -9.92 -25.44
CA GLY A 322 -31.02 -9.89 -24.36
C GLY A 322 -29.66 -10.54 -24.64
N LYS A 323 -29.37 -10.99 -25.87
CA LYS A 323 -28.07 -11.58 -26.24
C LYS A 323 -27.39 -10.86 -27.40
N LEU A 324 -26.06 -10.78 -27.32
CA LEU A 324 -25.21 -10.21 -28.37
C LEU A 324 -24.86 -11.24 -29.46
N SER A 325 -24.76 -10.75 -30.69
CA SER A 325 -24.23 -11.48 -31.86
C SER A 325 -23.80 -10.47 -32.95
N ARG A 326 -23.03 -10.90 -33.95
CA ARG A 326 -22.76 -10.08 -35.15
C ARG A 326 -23.99 -9.92 -36.05
N ASN A 327 -25.06 -10.67 -35.79
CA ASN A 327 -26.28 -10.62 -36.60
C ASN A 327 -27.06 -9.32 -36.40
N THR A 328 -26.84 -8.33 -37.27
CA THR A 328 -27.44 -6.99 -37.17
C THR A 328 -28.83 -6.84 -37.79
N ASN A 329 -29.35 -7.88 -38.44
CA ASN A 329 -30.66 -7.84 -39.09
C ASN A 329 -31.81 -7.68 -38.06
N LYS A 330 -32.60 -6.60 -38.11
CA LYS A 330 -33.64 -6.30 -37.09
C LYS A 330 -33.07 -6.30 -35.66
N ALA A 331 -31.88 -5.73 -35.48
CA ALA A 331 -31.32 -5.53 -34.15
C ALA A 331 -32.24 -4.64 -33.30
N GLU A 332 -32.42 -4.97 -32.02
CA GLU A 332 -33.09 -4.08 -31.06
C GLU A 332 -32.20 -2.88 -30.76
N ARG A 333 -30.89 -3.12 -30.67
CA ARG A 333 -29.86 -2.10 -30.51
C ARG A 333 -28.53 -2.59 -31.06
N LEU A 334 -27.74 -1.66 -31.60
CA LEU A 334 -26.35 -1.93 -31.95
C LEU A 334 -25.41 -1.40 -30.86
N PHE A 335 -24.32 -2.13 -30.68
CA PHE A 335 -23.22 -1.77 -29.82
C PHE A 335 -21.89 -2.01 -30.53
N VAL A 336 -20.82 -1.53 -29.90
CA VAL A 336 -19.45 -1.86 -30.28
C VAL A 336 -18.79 -2.59 -29.12
N ILE A 337 -18.07 -3.66 -29.39
CA ILE A 337 -17.26 -4.37 -28.39
C ILE A 337 -16.20 -3.39 -27.88
N SER A 338 -16.28 -3.04 -26.60
CA SER A 338 -15.43 -2.02 -25.97
C SER A 338 -13.97 -2.42 -26.04
N THR A 339 -13.09 -1.44 -26.27
CA THR A 339 -11.64 -1.69 -26.37
C THR A 339 -10.89 -1.34 -25.08
N LYS A 340 -11.28 -0.24 -24.44
CA LYS A 340 -10.66 0.33 -23.23
C LYS A 340 -11.67 1.23 -22.48
N PRO A 341 -12.61 0.64 -21.70
CA PRO A 341 -13.61 1.40 -20.96
C PRO A 341 -13.03 2.14 -19.76
N ALA A 342 -13.59 3.31 -19.47
CA ALA A 342 -13.33 4.07 -18.26
C ALA A 342 -14.03 3.43 -17.05
N PHE A 343 -15.27 2.98 -17.26
CA PHE A 343 -16.10 2.34 -16.24
C PHE A 343 -16.77 1.10 -16.83
N ILE A 344 -16.82 0.04 -16.02
CA ILE A 344 -17.41 -1.24 -16.39
C ILE A 344 -18.56 -1.56 -15.43
N GLY A 345 -19.76 -1.73 -15.99
CA GLY A 345 -20.93 -2.24 -15.28
C GLY A 345 -21.13 -3.74 -15.48
N ASN A 346 -21.96 -4.33 -14.61
CA ASN A 346 -22.46 -5.71 -14.70
C ASN A 346 -21.36 -6.80 -14.84
N LYS A 347 -20.16 -6.56 -14.33
CA LYS A 347 -19.13 -7.59 -14.27
C LYS A 347 -19.50 -8.59 -13.18
N THR A 348 -19.95 -9.78 -13.58
CA THR A 348 -20.21 -10.87 -12.65
C THR A 348 -18.88 -11.53 -12.27
N HIS A 349 -18.65 -11.70 -10.96
CA HIS A 349 -17.39 -12.23 -10.45
C HIS A 349 -17.32 -13.78 -10.47
N ASN A 350 -18.46 -14.47 -10.62
CA ASN A 350 -18.59 -15.93 -10.50
C ASN A 350 -19.49 -16.57 -11.57
N ASP A 351 -19.72 -15.91 -12.71
CA ASP A 351 -20.61 -16.43 -13.74
C ASP A 351 -19.83 -17.12 -14.86
N SER A 352 -20.15 -18.38 -15.14
CA SER A 352 -19.63 -19.16 -16.27
C SER A 352 -20.34 -18.85 -17.60
N SER A 353 -21.34 -17.97 -17.60
CA SER A 353 -22.07 -17.59 -18.81
C SER A 353 -21.16 -16.86 -19.80
N LEU A 354 -21.39 -17.14 -21.09
CA LEU A 354 -20.65 -16.48 -22.16
C LEU A 354 -21.12 -15.04 -22.28
N GLN A 355 -20.23 -14.09 -22.03
CA GLN A 355 -20.52 -12.65 -22.04
C GLN A 355 -19.52 -11.87 -22.90
N ALA A 356 -19.95 -10.72 -23.40
CA ALA A 356 -19.10 -9.76 -24.10
C ALA A 356 -19.26 -8.35 -23.51
N LEU A 357 -18.17 -7.60 -23.48
CA LEU A 357 -18.11 -6.24 -22.96
C LEU A 357 -18.36 -5.24 -24.09
N VAL A 358 -19.47 -4.53 -24.04
CA VAL A 358 -19.85 -3.54 -25.06
C VAL A 358 -19.88 -2.13 -24.51
N ALA A 359 -19.49 -1.17 -25.35
CA ALA A 359 -19.59 0.25 -25.03
C ALA A 359 -21.05 0.71 -25.15
N LEU A 360 -21.59 1.26 -24.08
CA LEU A 360 -22.91 1.90 -24.06
C LEU A 360 -22.83 3.31 -24.65
N THR A 361 -21.78 4.04 -24.30
CA THR A 361 -21.50 5.38 -24.82
C THR A 361 -20.03 5.75 -24.63
N GLY A 362 -19.51 6.61 -25.50
CA GLY A 362 -18.17 7.18 -25.40
C GLY A 362 -17.37 7.08 -26.68
N GLN A 363 -16.08 7.38 -26.59
CA GLN A 363 -15.19 7.36 -27.76
C GLN A 363 -14.58 5.97 -27.92
N VAL A 364 -14.99 5.25 -28.96
CA VAL A 364 -14.64 3.84 -29.15
C VAL A 364 -14.11 3.64 -30.57
N PRO A 365 -12.97 2.96 -30.75
CA PRO A 365 -12.56 2.47 -32.06
C PRO A 365 -13.60 1.49 -32.61
N VAL A 366 -14.01 1.66 -33.87
CA VAL A 366 -14.97 0.82 -34.58
C VAL A 366 -14.30 0.26 -35.83
N LYS A 367 -14.42 -1.05 -36.07
CA LYS A 367 -13.98 -1.66 -37.33
C LYS A 367 -14.88 -1.19 -38.46
N VAL A 368 -14.28 -0.76 -39.56
CA VAL A 368 -15.00 -0.21 -40.70
C VAL A 368 -14.59 -0.85 -42.01
N LYS A 369 -15.56 -0.97 -42.92
CA LYS A 369 -15.40 -1.48 -44.28
C LYS A 369 -15.60 -0.34 -45.26
N GLY A 370 -14.53 0.00 -45.98
CA GLY A 370 -14.49 1.13 -46.90
C GLY A 370 -14.05 2.44 -46.24
N LYS A 371 -13.99 3.51 -47.04
CA LYS A 371 -13.48 4.81 -46.59
C LYS A 371 -14.49 5.50 -45.67
N VAL A 372 -14.05 5.91 -44.49
CA VAL A 372 -14.81 6.72 -43.54
C VAL A 372 -14.10 8.05 -43.34
N ARG A 373 -14.86 9.14 -43.30
CA ARG A 373 -14.38 10.49 -42.98
C ARG A 373 -14.93 10.95 -41.64
N VAL A 374 -14.22 11.87 -41.01
CA VAL A 374 -14.73 12.56 -39.81
C VAL A 374 -16.12 13.15 -40.08
N GLY A 375 -17.05 12.92 -39.17
CA GLY A 375 -18.45 13.35 -39.27
C GLY A 375 -19.38 12.38 -40.01
N ASP A 376 -18.87 11.34 -40.66
CA ASP A 376 -19.72 10.31 -41.26
C ASP A 376 -20.46 9.52 -40.17
N TRP A 377 -21.72 9.18 -40.44
CA TRP A 377 -22.47 8.26 -39.59
C TRP A 377 -22.04 6.83 -39.86
N LEU A 378 -21.95 6.03 -38.80
CA LEU A 378 -21.58 4.63 -38.89
C LEU A 378 -22.80 3.75 -38.76
N MET A 379 -23.01 2.90 -39.75
CA MET A 379 -24.04 1.85 -39.74
C MET A 379 -23.37 0.49 -39.86
N ALA A 380 -23.95 -0.56 -39.28
CA ALA A 380 -23.52 -1.92 -39.58
C ALA A 380 -23.51 -2.22 -41.10
N THR A 381 -22.56 -3.03 -41.56
CA THR A 381 -22.51 -3.50 -42.96
C THR A 381 -23.73 -4.33 -43.34
N GLY A 382 -24.25 -5.11 -42.39
CA GLY A 382 -25.30 -6.11 -42.61
C GLY A 382 -24.78 -7.51 -42.97
N ASP A 383 -23.47 -7.66 -43.14
CA ASP A 383 -22.81 -8.91 -43.58
C ASP A 383 -22.49 -9.87 -42.42
N ASN A 384 -22.92 -9.54 -41.19
CA ASN A 384 -22.52 -10.21 -39.95
C ASN A 384 -20.99 -10.29 -39.74
N ASP A 385 -20.25 -9.34 -40.31
CA ASP A 385 -18.78 -9.30 -40.28
C ASP A 385 -18.20 -8.48 -39.12
N GLY A 386 -19.07 -7.96 -38.25
CA GLY A 386 -18.69 -7.11 -37.12
C GLY A 386 -18.14 -5.74 -37.53
N GLN A 387 -18.41 -5.28 -38.76
CA GLN A 387 -17.90 -4.01 -39.26
C GLN A 387 -19.03 -3.00 -39.49
N ALA A 388 -18.65 -1.72 -39.47
CA ALA A 388 -19.49 -0.62 -39.87
C ALA A 388 -19.09 -0.10 -41.27
N ARG A 389 -19.98 0.68 -41.89
CA ARG A 389 -19.72 1.45 -43.10
C ARG A 389 -20.18 2.90 -42.89
N ALA A 390 -19.53 3.82 -43.60
CA ALA A 390 -19.92 5.22 -43.59
C ALA A 390 -21.25 5.45 -44.31
N ILE A 391 -22.05 6.35 -43.75
CA ILE A 391 -23.29 6.88 -44.32
C ILE A 391 -23.28 8.40 -44.17
N LYS A 392 -23.56 9.08 -45.29
CA LYS A 392 -23.62 10.55 -45.30
C LYS A 392 -24.92 11.03 -44.68
N SER A 393 -24.89 12.20 -44.05
CA SER A 393 -26.08 12.81 -43.43
C SER A 393 -27.26 13.00 -44.41
N SER A 394 -26.99 13.17 -45.71
CA SER A 394 -28.03 13.28 -46.75
C SER A 394 -28.80 11.97 -47.00
N GLU A 395 -28.20 10.84 -46.66
CA GLU A 395 -28.73 9.49 -46.93
C GLU A 395 -29.53 8.92 -45.76
N LEU A 396 -29.56 9.61 -44.61
CA LEU A 396 -30.24 9.17 -43.40
C LEU A 396 -31.78 9.09 -43.51
N ASN A 397 -32.39 9.78 -44.48
CA ASN A 397 -33.86 9.90 -44.60
C ASN A 397 -34.59 8.55 -44.86
N HIS A 398 -33.85 7.49 -45.17
CA HIS A 398 -34.40 6.18 -45.55
C HIS A 398 -33.88 5.03 -44.67
N ILE A 399 -33.28 5.37 -43.53
CA ILE A 399 -32.54 4.43 -42.69
C ILE A 399 -33.27 4.26 -41.36
N ASP A 400 -33.43 3.00 -40.93
CA ASP A 400 -33.81 2.72 -39.55
C ASP A 400 -32.66 3.11 -38.62
N TYR A 401 -32.92 4.08 -37.77
CA TYR A 401 -31.96 4.61 -36.82
C TYR A 401 -31.42 3.57 -35.83
N CYS A 402 -32.15 2.48 -35.61
CA CYS A 402 -31.66 1.34 -34.82
C CYS A 402 -30.41 0.68 -35.43
N GLN A 403 -30.09 0.99 -36.69
CA GLN A 403 -28.89 0.52 -37.39
C GLN A 403 -27.70 1.48 -37.31
N ILE A 404 -27.86 2.67 -36.71
CA ILE A 404 -26.78 3.63 -36.51
C ILE A 404 -26.06 3.32 -35.19
N ILE A 405 -24.73 3.27 -35.26
CA ILE A 405 -23.85 2.94 -34.13
C ILE A 405 -23.35 4.21 -33.43
N GLY A 406 -23.02 5.22 -34.25
CA GLY A 406 -22.38 6.45 -33.80
C GLY A 406 -21.86 7.27 -34.98
N GLN A 407 -21.06 8.29 -34.68
CA GLN A 407 -20.44 9.15 -35.68
C GLN A 407 -18.92 9.06 -35.60
N ALA A 408 -18.26 9.02 -36.75
CA ALA A 408 -16.81 9.02 -36.84
C ALA A 408 -16.21 10.35 -36.34
N LEU A 409 -15.22 10.27 -35.47
CA LEU A 409 -14.46 11.40 -34.93
C LEU A 409 -13.12 11.61 -35.64
N GLU A 410 -12.72 10.65 -36.47
CA GLU A 410 -11.52 10.74 -37.30
C GLU A 410 -11.77 10.13 -38.68
N ASN A 411 -10.79 10.27 -39.58
CA ASN A 411 -10.80 9.56 -40.85
C ASN A 411 -10.34 8.11 -40.63
N ASP A 412 -10.79 7.18 -41.49
CA ASP A 412 -10.37 5.78 -41.46
C ASP A 412 -8.83 5.65 -41.46
N LYS A 413 -8.33 4.82 -40.54
CA LYS A 413 -6.93 4.41 -40.43
C LYS A 413 -6.89 2.88 -40.45
N GLN A 414 -6.71 2.32 -41.65
CA GLN A 414 -6.52 0.88 -41.85
C GLN A 414 -7.70 0.02 -41.36
N GLY A 415 -8.94 0.39 -41.72
CA GLY A 415 -10.14 -0.39 -41.42
C GLY A 415 -10.65 -0.21 -39.98
N LYS A 416 -10.22 0.86 -39.30
CA LYS A 416 -10.73 1.28 -37.99
C LYS A 416 -10.83 2.79 -37.90
N VAL A 417 -11.83 3.25 -37.16
CA VAL A 417 -12.06 4.67 -36.90
C VAL A 417 -12.48 4.88 -35.46
N LEU A 418 -11.93 5.89 -34.78
CA LEU A 418 -12.51 6.37 -33.53
C LEU A 418 -13.88 6.99 -33.79
N ALA A 419 -14.90 6.54 -33.07
CA ALA A 419 -16.25 7.05 -33.18
C ALA A 419 -16.84 7.42 -31.82
N LEU A 420 -17.75 8.38 -31.80
CA LEU A 420 -18.63 8.59 -30.66
C LEU A 420 -19.78 7.58 -30.75
N VAL A 421 -19.66 6.51 -29.97
CA VAL A 421 -20.67 5.45 -29.86
C VAL A 421 -21.72 5.85 -28.82
N GLY A 422 -22.97 5.47 -29.03
CA GLY A 422 -24.06 5.75 -28.09
C GLY A 422 -24.68 7.15 -28.25
N MET A 423 -24.73 7.67 -29.47
CA MET A 423 -25.19 9.04 -29.79
C MET A 423 -26.69 9.32 -29.51
N PRO A 424 -27.06 10.61 -29.34
CA PRO A 424 -28.14 11.07 -28.47
C PRO A 424 -29.50 11.19 -29.18
N ALA A 425 -30.57 11.03 -28.41
CA ALA A 425 -31.96 11.19 -28.85
C ALA A 425 -32.26 12.52 -29.58
N ASN A 426 -31.45 13.56 -29.39
CA ASN A 426 -31.68 14.88 -29.99
C ASN A 426 -31.48 14.91 -31.52
N ASP A 427 -30.51 14.15 -32.06
CA ASP A 427 -30.31 14.08 -33.51
C ASP A 427 -31.40 13.25 -34.18
N LEU A 428 -31.93 12.25 -33.45
CA LEU A 428 -33.10 11.47 -33.84
C LEU A 428 -34.35 12.36 -33.90
N ILE A 429 -34.58 13.18 -32.86
CA ILE A 429 -35.71 14.11 -32.79
C ILE A 429 -35.61 15.18 -33.89
N ALA A 430 -34.45 15.79 -34.08
CA ALA A 430 -34.24 16.81 -35.11
C ALA A 430 -34.49 16.26 -36.52
N HIS A 431 -34.07 15.02 -36.78
CA HIS A 431 -34.35 14.37 -38.05
C HIS A 431 -35.82 13.98 -38.22
N GLN A 432 -36.45 13.41 -37.19
CA GLN A 432 -37.89 13.11 -37.20
C GLN A 432 -38.71 14.38 -37.44
N GLN A 433 -38.34 15.49 -36.82
CA GLN A 433 -38.98 16.78 -37.05
C GLN A 433 -38.82 17.24 -38.51
N LYS A 434 -37.66 17.01 -39.13
CA LYS A 434 -37.43 17.33 -40.55
C LYS A 434 -38.29 16.48 -41.49
N ILE A 435 -38.46 15.19 -41.19
CA ILE A 435 -39.37 14.30 -41.92
C ILE A 435 -40.81 14.81 -41.77
N ILE A 436 -41.25 15.11 -40.55
CA ILE A 436 -42.59 15.65 -40.26
C ILE A 436 -42.84 16.94 -41.06
N ASN A 437 -41.90 17.89 -41.05
CA ASN A 437 -42.04 19.15 -41.78
C ASN A 437 -42.13 18.93 -43.30
N LYS A 438 -41.37 17.97 -43.85
CA LYS A 438 -41.43 17.63 -45.28
C LYS A 438 -42.76 16.97 -45.66
N GLN A 439 -43.27 16.09 -44.80
CA GLN A 439 -44.60 15.48 -44.97
C GLN A 439 -45.71 16.54 -44.92
N GLN A 440 -45.64 17.47 -43.97
CA GLN A 440 -46.58 18.60 -43.88
C GLN A 440 -46.58 19.46 -45.15
N ALA A 441 -45.41 19.75 -45.72
CA ALA A 441 -45.32 20.50 -46.98
C ALA A 441 -45.90 19.75 -48.20
N GLN A 442 -45.76 18.42 -48.25
CA GLN A 442 -46.39 17.60 -49.29
C GLN A 442 -47.91 17.57 -49.13
N ILE A 443 -48.41 17.42 -47.90
CA ILE A 443 -49.85 17.47 -47.61
C ILE A 443 -50.44 18.82 -48.05
N ALA A 444 -49.75 19.93 -47.77
CA ALA A 444 -50.20 21.26 -48.21
C ALA A 444 -50.32 21.38 -49.74
N LYS A 445 -49.36 20.84 -50.51
CA LYS A 445 -49.43 20.82 -51.98
C LYS A 445 -50.60 19.97 -52.50
N ILE A 446 -50.84 18.81 -51.89
CA ILE A 446 -51.96 17.93 -52.27
C ILE A 446 -53.29 18.64 -52.02
N ASN A 447 -53.44 19.31 -50.87
CA ASN A 447 -54.66 20.05 -50.54
C ASN A 447 -54.90 21.19 -51.55
N GLN A 448 -53.86 21.93 -51.94
CA GLN A 448 -53.97 22.97 -52.97
C GLN A 448 -54.41 22.38 -54.33
N GLN A 449 -53.87 21.23 -54.73
CA GLN A 449 -54.31 20.54 -55.95
C GLN A 449 -55.77 20.09 -55.86
N GLN A 450 -56.21 19.60 -54.69
CA GLN A 450 -57.62 19.24 -54.47
C GLN A 450 -58.54 20.46 -54.62
N GLU A 451 -58.17 21.63 -54.09
CA GLU A 451 -58.95 22.86 -54.27
C GLU A 451 -59.08 23.27 -55.73
N VAL A 452 -57.99 23.19 -56.51
CA VAL A 452 -58.01 23.47 -57.95
C VAL A 452 -58.91 22.49 -58.71
N ILE A 453 -58.81 21.19 -58.40
CA ILE A 453 -59.65 20.16 -59.00
C ILE A 453 -61.13 20.38 -58.64
N LEU A 454 -61.44 20.72 -57.39
CA LEU A 454 -62.80 21.04 -56.95
C LEU A 454 -63.36 22.27 -57.69
N ALA A 455 -62.54 23.29 -57.93
CA ALA A 455 -62.95 24.46 -58.71
C ALA A 455 -63.24 24.09 -60.18
N GLN A 456 -62.39 23.27 -60.80
CA GLN A 456 -62.60 22.75 -62.16
C GLN A 456 -63.84 21.86 -62.26
N LEU A 457 -64.12 21.03 -61.25
CA LEU A 457 -65.33 20.21 -61.17
C LEU A 457 -66.59 21.09 -61.12
N LYS A 458 -66.60 22.11 -60.25
CA LYS A 458 -67.72 23.08 -60.20
C LYS A 458 -67.94 23.79 -61.54
N GLN A 459 -66.86 24.20 -62.20
CA GLN A 459 -66.95 24.81 -63.53
C GLN A 459 -67.50 23.83 -64.58
N THR A 460 -67.10 22.56 -64.52
CA THR A 460 -67.60 21.50 -65.39
C THR A 460 -69.09 21.21 -65.14
N GLU A 461 -69.54 21.22 -63.88
CA GLU A 461 -70.97 21.09 -63.56
C GLU A 461 -71.79 22.26 -64.08
N SER A 462 -71.28 23.50 -63.94
CA SER A 462 -71.90 24.69 -64.53
C SER A 462 -72.05 24.56 -66.05
N LEU A 463 -70.99 24.16 -66.74
CA LEU A 463 -71.01 23.92 -68.19
C LEU A 463 -71.99 22.80 -68.59
N LYS A 464 -72.12 21.74 -67.78
CA LYS A 464 -73.12 20.68 -68.02
C LYS A 464 -74.55 21.19 -67.86
N GLN A 465 -74.82 22.07 -66.89
CA GLN A 465 -76.13 22.70 -66.73
C GLN A 465 -76.45 23.61 -67.93
N GLU A 466 -75.50 24.43 -68.37
CA GLU A 466 -75.66 25.25 -69.59
C GLU A 466 -75.91 24.40 -70.83
N LEU A 467 -75.16 23.30 -71.01
CA LEU A 467 -75.36 22.36 -72.11
C LEU A 467 -76.75 21.69 -72.05
N ALA A 468 -77.24 21.36 -70.85
CA ALA A 468 -78.57 20.79 -70.67
C ALA A 468 -79.67 21.80 -71.04
N GLU A 469 -79.51 23.07 -70.66
CA GLU A 469 -80.42 24.15 -71.04
C GLU A 469 -80.42 24.40 -72.56
N ILE A 470 -79.24 24.39 -73.20
CA ILE A 470 -79.10 24.51 -74.66
C ILE A 470 -79.79 23.33 -75.37
N LYS A 471 -79.62 22.10 -74.89
CA LYS A 471 -80.31 20.92 -75.44
C LYS A 471 -81.84 21.02 -75.32
N LEU A 472 -82.35 21.55 -74.20
CA LEU A 472 -83.78 21.78 -74.00
C LEU A 472 -84.33 22.85 -74.97
N LEU A 473 -83.57 23.92 -75.19
CA LEU A 473 -83.87 24.98 -76.16
C LEU A 473 -83.91 24.44 -77.60
N LEU A 474 -82.97 23.57 -77.97
CA LEU A 474 -82.93 22.91 -79.28
C LEU A 474 -84.10 21.94 -79.51
N ALA A 475 -84.49 21.18 -78.49
CA ALA A 475 -85.61 20.23 -78.58
C ALA A 475 -86.98 20.89 -78.77
N ASN A 476 -87.15 22.14 -78.30
CA ASN A 476 -88.39 22.91 -78.41
C ASN A 476 -88.52 23.71 -79.73
N THR A 477 -87.60 23.53 -80.68
CA THR A 477 -87.59 24.29 -81.94
C THR A 477 -88.30 23.51 -83.06
N GLN A 478 -89.63 23.68 -83.17
CA GLN A 478 -90.41 23.29 -84.36
C GLN A 478 -91.11 24.47 -85.05
N ASP A 479 -90.89 25.70 -84.57
CA ASP A 479 -91.53 26.92 -85.09
C ASP A 479 -90.48 27.97 -85.49
N SER A 480 -90.60 28.51 -86.70
CA SER A 480 -89.65 29.46 -87.32
C SER A 480 -89.59 30.81 -86.60
N SER A 481 -90.60 31.16 -85.79
CA SER A 481 -90.58 32.35 -84.92
C SER A 481 -89.73 32.19 -83.65
N ILE A 482 -89.57 30.95 -83.17
CA ILE A 482 -88.80 30.61 -81.96
C ILE A 482 -87.30 30.48 -82.27
N LEU A 483 -86.96 30.14 -83.53
CA LEU A 483 -85.59 29.97 -84.00
C LEU A 483 -84.74 31.24 -83.82
N ALA A 484 -85.29 32.44 -84.08
CA ALA A 484 -84.56 33.70 -83.97
C ALA A 484 -84.24 34.09 -82.51
N GLN A 485 -85.17 33.86 -81.58
CA GLN A 485 -84.95 34.11 -80.14
C GLN A 485 -83.99 33.09 -79.52
N ASN A 486 -84.08 31.83 -79.91
CA ASN A 486 -83.17 30.79 -79.42
C ASN A 486 -81.75 30.97 -79.97
N THR A 487 -81.59 31.40 -81.22
CA THR A 487 -80.27 31.70 -81.81
C THR A 487 -79.57 32.86 -81.10
N SER A 488 -80.31 33.91 -80.70
CA SER A 488 -79.76 35.02 -79.91
C SER A 488 -79.34 34.60 -78.49
N LYS A 489 -80.05 33.67 -77.85
CA LYS A 489 -79.71 33.16 -76.51
C LYS A 489 -78.55 32.17 -76.52
N ILE A 490 -78.42 31.39 -77.59
CA ILE A 490 -77.27 30.47 -77.79
C ILE A 490 -76.01 31.24 -78.18
N GLY A 491 -76.10 32.36 -78.89
CA GLY A 491 -74.92 33.19 -79.21
C GLY A 491 -74.37 34.03 -78.05
N GLN A 492 -75.15 34.21 -76.97
CA GLN A 492 -74.76 34.96 -75.77
C GLN A 492 -74.20 34.09 -74.63
N LYS A 493 -74.46 32.79 -74.66
CA LYS A 493 -73.90 31.78 -73.74
C LYS A 493 -72.76 31.06 -74.43
#